data_AF-K1X690-F1
#
_entry.id   AF-K1X690-F1
#
_cell.length_a   1.000
_cell.length_b   1.000
_cell.length_c   1.000
_cell.angle_alpha   90.00
_cell.angle_beta   90.00
_cell.angle_gamma   90.00
#
_symmetry.space_group_name_H-M   'P 1'
#
loop_
_entity.id
_entity.type
_entity.pdbx_description
1 polymer ?
#
loop_
_entity_poly.entity_id
_entity_poly.type
_entity_poly.pdbx_seq_one_letter_code
_entity_poly.pdbx_strand_id
1 'polypeptide(L)'
;DQAKVFSCQLQQQGITFKNLPGALNWHFAGTWDYIFSKHPMYQQKNLEKYIWPQSSCLLRRAIALPIYLNMSKGAISVLIDKLHDSLCAIIA
;
A
#
# COMPACT_ATOMS: atom_id res chain seq x y z
N ASP A 1 -1.31 8.82 11.62
CA ASP A 1 -1.25 7.75 10.62
C ASP A 1 -1.81 8.26 9.27
N GLN A 2 -1.02 9.08 8.56
CA GLN A 2 -1.48 9.84 7.39
C GLN A 2 -1.91 8.93 6.23
N ALA A 3 -1.23 7.79 6.03
CA ALA A 3 -1.59 6.81 5.00
C ALA A 3 -2.99 6.23 5.21
N LYS A 4 -3.40 6.03 6.47
CA LYS A 4 -4.75 5.57 6.82
C LYS A 4 -5.82 6.63 6.53
N VAL A 5 -5.54 7.89 6.85
CA VAL A 5 -6.46 9.01 6.55
C VAL A 5 -6.62 9.17 5.04
N PHE A 6 -5.51 9.13 4.30
CA PHE A 6 -5.52 9.18 2.83
C PHE A 6 -6.32 8.05 2.21
N SER A 7 -6.09 6.81 2.68
CA SER A 7 -6.85 5.65 2.24
C SER A 7 -8.36 5.81 2.46
N CYS A 8 -8.76 6.37 3.61
CA CYS A 8 -10.17 6.61 3.92
C CYS A 8 -10.80 7.63 2.95
N GLN A 9 -10.11 8.73 2.65
CA GLN A 9 -10.60 9.75 1.73
C GLN A 9 -10.72 9.23 0.29
N LEU A 10 -9.72 8.50 -0.19
CA LEU A 10 -9.80 7.85 -1.50
C LEU A 10 -11.00 6.92 -1.60
N GLN A 11 -11.27 6.15 -0.55
CA GLN A 11 -12.44 5.27 -0.49
C GLN A 11 -13.76 6.05 -0.52
N GLN A 12 -13.86 7.16 0.21
CA GLN A 12 -15.03 8.05 0.20
C GLN A 12 -15.27 8.68 -1.17
N GLN A 13 -14.21 8.97 -1.93
CA GLN A 13 -14.28 9.48 -3.29
C GLN A 13 -14.52 8.40 -4.36
N GLY A 14 -14.70 7.13 -3.95
CA GLY A 14 -14.93 6.00 -4.84
C GLY A 14 -13.69 5.60 -5.67
N ILE A 15 -12.49 5.99 -5.25
CA ILE A 15 -11.25 5.56 -5.89
C ILE A 15 -10.91 4.15 -5.39
N THR A 16 -10.74 3.22 -6.33
CA THR A 16 -10.21 1.89 -6.03
C THR A 16 -8.70 1.95 -5.84
N PHE A 17 -8.20 1.39 -4.74
CA PHE A 17 -6.77 1.24 -4.48
C PHE A 17 -6.53 -0.05 -3.70
N LYS A 18 -5.30 -0.56 -3.73
CA LYS A 18 -4.87 -1.59 -2.78
C LYS A 18 -4.22 -0.90 -1.59
N ASN A 19 -4.86 -1.00 -0.43
CA ASN A 19 -4.25 -0.61 0.84
C ASN A 19 -3.10 -1.59 1.13
N LEU A 20 -1.85 -1.19 0.87
CA LEU A 20 -0.72 -2.11 1.05
C LEU A 20 -0.58 -2.57 2.50
N PRO A 21 -0.61 -1.70 3.53
CA PRO A 21 -0.66 -2.14 4.93
C PRO A 21 -1.68 -3.24 5.21
N GLY A 22 -2.89 -3.15 4.66
CA GLY A 22 -3.94 -4.16 4.82
C GLY A 22 -3.77 -5.41 3.95
N ALA A 23 -2.92 -5.34 2.92
CA ALA A 23 -2.70 -6.40 1.94
C ALA A 23 -1.35 -7.12 2.07
N LEU A 24 -0.46 -6.68 2.97
CA LEU A 24 0.91 -7.20 3.09
C LEU A 24 0.94 -8.71 3.33
N ASN A 25 0.02 -9.25 4.12
CA ASN A 25 -0.10 -10.70 4.40
C ASN A 25 -0.18 -11.56 3.13
N TRP A 26 -0.63 -11.00 2.02
CA TRP A 26 -0.79 -11.69 0.74
C TRP A 26 0.25 -11.26 -0.32
N HIS A 27 0.90 -10.10 -0.14
CA HIS A 27 1.71 -9.46 -1.20
C HIS A 27 3.15 -9.13 -0.78
N PHE A 28 3.54 -9.41 0.47
CA PHE A 28 4.88 -9.10 0.96
C PHE A 28 5.50 -10.27 1.73
N ALA A 29 6.63 -10.77 1.23
CA ALA A 29 7.38 -11.88 1.81
C ALA A 29 7.72 -11.71 3.29
N GLY A 30 7.89 -10.47 3.77
CA GLY A 30 8.14 -10.19 5.18
C GLY A 30 7.02 -10.63 6.13
N THR A 31 5.81 -10.87 5.63
CA THR A 31 4.66 -11.35 6.43
C THR A 31 4.40 -12.85 6.28
N TRP A 32 5.16 -13.54 5.43
CA TRP A 32 4.92 -14.95 5.08
C TRP A 32 5.70 -15.89 6.01
N ASP A 33 5.54 -15.71 7.32
CA ASP A 33 6.25 -16.52 8.33
C ASP A 33 6.01 -18.01 8.12
N TYR A 34 4.80 -18.39 7.69
CA TYR A 34 4.44 -19.78 7.41
C TYR A 34 5.26 -20.40 6.26
N ILE A 35 5.58 -19.63 5.22
CA ILE A 35 6.39 -20.09 4.07
C ILE A 35 7.85 -20.30 4.50
N PHE A 36 8.40 -19.35 5.25
CA PHE A 36 9.82 -19.33 5.58
C PHE A 36 10.18 -20.00 6.91
N SER A 37 9.18 -20.43 7.69
CA SER A 37 9.35 -21.05 9.02
C SER A 37 10.32 -22.23 9.05
N LYS A 38 10.43 -22.99 7.96
CA LYS A 38 11.29 -24.17 7.83
C LYS A 38 12.61 -23.91 7.09
N HIS A 39 12.80 -22.71 6.56
CA HIS A 39 14.01 -22.40 5.80
C HIS A 39 15.14 -22.02 6.77
N PRO A 40 16.30 -22.71 6.76
CA PRO A 40 17.35 -22.52 7.77
C PRO A 40 17.83 -21.07 7.92
N MET A 41 17.83 -20.29 6.83
CA MET A 41 18.24 -18.88 6.85
C MET A 41 17.24 -17.96 7.57
N TYR A 42 15.96 -18.33 7.61
CA TYR A 42 14.84 -17.46 7.97
C TYR A 42 14.04 -17.96 9.17
N GLN A 43 14.21 -19.23 9.55
CA GLN A 43 13.55 -19.82 10.71
C GLN A 43 13.77 -18.96 11.97
N GLN A 44 12.70 -18.78 12.75
CA GLN A 44 12.70 -18.04 14.01
C GLN A 44 13.10 -16.56 13.92
N LYS A 45 13.17 -15.97 12.72
CA LYS A 45 13.45 -14.55 12.52
C LYS A 45 12.16 -13.78 12.23
N ASN A 46 12.05 -12.58 12.80
CA ASN A 46 11.06 -11.61 12.34
C ASN A 46 11.54 -11.02 11.00
N LEU A 47 10.92 -11.44 9.91
CA LEU A 47 11.40 -11.14 8.57
C LEU A 47 11.27 -9.65 8.23
N GLU A 48 10.20 -9.00 8.67
CA GLU A 48 10.01 -7.57 8.49
C GLU A 48 11.08 -6.74 9.22
N LYS A 49 11.39 -7.11 10.46
CA LYS A 49 12.29 -6.32 11.31
C LYS A 49 13.76 -6.54 10.97
N TYR A 50 14.15 -7.77 10.62
CA TYR A 50 15.56 -8.16 10.54
C TYR A 50 16.03 -8.55 9.14
N ILE A 51 15.13 -8.92 8.21
CA ILE A 51 15.50 -9.34 6.86
C ILE A 51 15.16 -8.26 5.83
N TRP A 52 13.95 -7.70 5.89
CA TRP A 52 13.46 -6.68 4.95
C TRP A 52 12.96 -5.38 5.63
N PRO A 53 13.76 -4.75 6.50
CA PRO A 53 13.32 -3.56 7.25
C PRO A 53 13.03 -2.36 6.35
N GLN A 54 13.82 -2.16 5.29
CA GLN A 54 13.62 -1.06 4.35
C GLN A 54 12.28 -1.20 3.60
N SER A 55 12.00 -2.39 3.08
CA SER A 55 10.73 -2.69 2.39
C SER A 55 9.53 -2.57 3.34
N SER A 56 9.63 -3.11 4.56
CA SER A 56 8.54 -2.98 5.55
C SER A 56 8.24 -1.51 5.86
N CYS A 57 9.27 -0.69 6.06
CA CYS A 57 9.11 0.75 6.30
C CYS A 57 8.39 1.46 5.14
N LEU A 58 8.73 1.16 3.89
CA LEU A 58 8.09 1.78 2.72
C LEU A 58 6.65 1.28 2.54
N LEU A 59 6.44 -0.03 2.59
CA LEU A 59 5.15 -0.64 2.29
C LEU A 59 4.07 -0.32 3.33
N ARG A 60 4.44 -0.11 4.60
CA ARG A 60 3.51 0.27 5.68
C ARG A 60 2.92 1.68 5.56
N ARG A 61 3.38 2.47 4.60
CA ARG A 61 2.94 3.85 4.34
C ARG A 61 2.66 4.11 2.86
N ALA A 62 2.47 3.03 2.10
CA ALA A 62 2.21 3.10 0.67
C ALA A 62 0.80 2.60 0.33
N ILE A 63 0.26 3.10 -0.77
CA ILE A 63 -0.91 2.54 -1.45
C ILE A 63 -0.51 2.18 -2.87
N ALA A 64 -1.20 1.21 -3.49
CA ALA A 64 -1.03 0.94 -4.91
C ALA A 64 -2.29 1.38 -5.67
N LEU A 65 -2.10 2.23 -6.67
CA LEU A 65 -3.14 2.73 -7.56
C LEU A 65 -3.20 1.84 -8.82
N PRO A 66 -4.37 1.32 -9.20
CA PRO A 66 -4.51 0.57 -10.44
C PRO A 66 -4.41 1.51 -11.64
N ILE A 67 -3.55 1.17 -12.60
CA ILE A 67 -3.48 1.82 -13.91
C ILE A 67 -4.04 0.85 -14.94
N TYR A 68 -5.15 1.22 -15.57
CA TYR A 68 -5.82 0.38 -16.56
C TYR A 68 -5.34 0.71 -17.98
N LEU A 69 -5.26 -0.28 -18.87
CA LEU A 69 -4.73 -0.11 -20.23
C LEU A 69 -5.50 0.92 -21.07
N ASN A 70 -6.82 1.01 -20.90
CA ASN A 70 -7.71 1.85 -21.71
C ASN A 70 -8.32 3.01 -20.90
N MET A 71 -7.54 3.64 -20.02
CA MET A 71 -8.01 4.85 -19.32
C MET A 71 -8.14 6.02 -20.30
N SER A 72 -9.32 6.62 -20.38
CA SER A 72 -9.50 7.86 -21.14
C SER A 72 -8.73 9.00 -20.48
N LYS A 73 -8.33 10.01 -21.28
CA LYS A 73 -7.70 11.23 -20.75
C LYS A 73 -8.56 11.91 -19.68
N GLY A 74 -9.88 11.90 -19.87
CA GLY A 74 -10.83 12.42 -18.89
C GLY A 74 -10.80 11.63 -17.58
N ALA A 75 -10.76 10.29 -17.64
CA ALA A 75 -10.65 9.46 -16.44
C ALA A 75 -9.32 9.67 -15.70
N ILE A 76 -8.22 9.86 -16.43
CA ILE A 76 -6.92 10.21 -15.84
C ILE A 76 -6.99 11.57 -15.14
N SER A 77 -7.58 12.59 -15.79
CA SER A 77 -7.74 13.93 -15.20
C SER A 77 -8.56 13.87 -13.91
N VAL A 78 -9.71 13.19 -13.94
CA VAL A 78 -10.57 13.03 -12.75
C VAL A 78 -9.83 12.31 -11.62
N LEU A 79 -9.00 11.31 -11.94
CA LEU A 79 -8.18 10.62 -10.93
C LEU A 79 -7.15 11.57 -10.32
N ILE A 80 -6.47 12.39 -11.13
CA ILE A 80 -5.50 13.38 -10.65
C ILE A 80 -6.18 14.39 -9.72
N ASP A 81 -7.32 14.94 -10.12
CA ASP A 81 -8.06 15.95 -9.33
C ASP A 81 -8.45 15.38 -7.97
N LYS A 82 -9.03 14.17 -7.95
CA LYS A 82 -9.40 13.47 -6.71
C LYS A 82 -8.22 13.16 -5.79
N LEU A 83 -7.09 12.73 -6.36
CA LEU A 83 -5.85 12.50 -5.61
C LEU A 83 -5.35 13.80 -4.96
N HIS A 84 -5.40 14.90 -5.71
CA HIS A 84 -4.98 16.21 -5.22
C HIS A 84 -5.89 16.70 -4.08
N ASP A 85 -7.21 16.63 -4.25
CA ASP A 85 -8.19 17.02 -3.24
C ASP A 85 -8.03 16.21 -1.94
N SER A 86 -7.80 14.90 -2.08
CA SER A 86 -7.54 14.00 -0.95
C SER A 86 -6.21 14.32 -0.25
N LEU A 87 -5.20 14.84 -0.95
CA LEU A 87 -3.96 15.26 -0.30
C LEU A 87 -4.13 16.59 0.43
N CYS A 88 -4.82 17.57 -0.18
CA CYS A 88 -5.08 18.86 0.43
C CYS A 88 -5.83 18.73 1.77
N ALA A 89 -6.82 17.83 1.84
CA ALA A 89 -7.61 17.60 3.04
C ALA A 89 -6.85 16.91 4.20
N ILE A 90 -5.58 16.50 3.99
CA ILE A 90 -4.72 15.88 5.02
C ILE A 90 -3.64 16.85 5.50
N ILE A 91 -3.24 17.78 4.64
CA ILE A 91 -2.20 18.78 4.93
C ILE A 91 -2.80 20.02 5.62
N ALA A 92 -4.08 20.32 5.37
CA ALA A 92 -4.84 21.36 6.07
C ALA A 92 -5.20 20.94 7.51
#